data_AF-A0A2V9QTG4-F1
#
_entry.id   AF-A0A2V9QTG4-F1
#
_cell.length_a   1.000
_cell.length_b   1.000
_cell.length_c   1.000
_cell.angle_alpha   90.00
_cell.angle_beta   90.00
_cell.angle_gamma   90.00
#
_symmetry.space_group_name_H-M   'P 1'
#
loop_
_entity.id
_entity.type
_entity.pdbx_description
1 polymer ?
#
loop_
_entity_poly.entity_id
_entity_poly.type
_entity_poly.pdbx_seq_one_letter_code
_entity_poly.pdbx_strand_id
1 'polypeptide(L)'
;MSEDASSKLLVHRVAPNFPQEAKRARIHGPVVLTVIVRKDGTVLVVHLLSGPKELAQAAVDAVRQWRYKPFVINGEPIEMETRATLNFKLQ
;
A
#
# COMPACT_ATOMS: atom_id res chain seq x y z
N MET A 1 17.83 11.70 -8.08
CA MET A 1 17.80 11.69 -6.60
C MET A 1 16.36 11.95 -6.18
N SER A 2 15.78 11.07 -5.36
CA SER A 2 14.39 11.07 -4.83
C SER A 2 13.48 9.95 -5.35
N GLU A 3 13.96 8.70 -5.37
CA GLU A 3 13.07 7.51 -5.35
C GLU A 3 13.44 6.52 -4.23
N ASP A 4 14.63 6.67 -3.62
CA ASP A 4 15.20 5.68 -2.69
C ASP A 4 14.68 5.75 -1.25
N ALA A 5 14.14 6.90 -0.81
CA ALA A 5 13.77 7.11 0.59
C ALA A 5 12.54 6.31 1.03
N SER A 6 11.57 6.12 0.13
CA SER A 6 10.33 5.39 0.43
C SER A 6 10.55 3.87 0.51
N SER A 7 11.46 3.32 -0.31
CA SER A 7 11.80 1.89 -0.32
C SER A 7 12.54 1.45 0.95
N LYS A 8 13.29 2.36 1.60
CA LYS A 8 14.12 2.03 2.77
C LYS A 8 13.34 1.87 4.09
N LEU A 9 12.07 2.27 4.10
CA LEU A 9 11.21 2.29 5.31
C LEU A 9 10.17 1.17 5.34
N LEU A 10 10.03 0.46 4.22
CA LEU A 10 9.08 -0.63 4.07
C LEU A 10 9.71 -1.88 4.71
N VAL A 11 9.34 -2.13 5.98
CA VAL A 11 9.93 -3.22 6.78
C VAL A 11 9.44 -4.57 6.27
N HIS A 12 8.17 -4.64 5.90
CA HIS A 12 7.56 -5.86 5.44
C HIS A 12 6.57 -5.56 4.31
N ARG A 13 6.89 -6.10 3.12
CA ARG A 13 6.02 -6.10 1.94
C ARG A 13 5.32 -7.44 1.86
N VAL A 14 4.00 -7.43 1.97
CA VAL A 14 3.17 -8.59 1.62
C VAL A 14 2.67 -8.39 0.19
N ALA A 15 2.95 -9.33 -0.70
CA ALA A 15 2.37 -9.27 -2.04
C ALA A 15 0.83 -9.38 -1.92
N PRO A 16 0.06 -8.53 -2.61
CA PRO A 16 -1.39 -8.62 -2.53
C PRO A 16 -1.85 -9.92 -3.13
N ASN A 17 -2.72 -10.62 -2.41
CA ASN A 17 -3.29 -11.85 -2.93
C ASN A 17 -4.24 -11.48 -4.08
N PHE A 18 -4.11 -12.13 -5.23
CA PHE A 18 -4.96 -11.84 -6.39
C PHE A 18 -6.33 -12.49 -6.15
N PRO A 19 -7.41 -11.72 -5.96
CA PRO A 19 -8.71 -12.30 -5.66
C PRO A 19 -9.21 -13.13 -6.85
N GLN A 20 -9.72 -14.34 -6.57
CA GLN A 20 -10.18 -15.23 -7.64
C GLN A 20 -11.28 -14.60 -8.50
N GLU A 21 -12.15 -13.78 -7.91
CA GLU A 21 -13.17 -13.02 -8.63
C GLU A 21 -12.55 -12.09 -9.69
N ALA A 22 -11.57 -11.25 -9.31
CA ALA A 22 -10.87 -10.42 -10.28
C ALA A 22 -10.14 -11.26 -11.34
N LYS A 23 -9.61 -12.44 -10.96
CA LYS A 23 -8.90 -13.32 -11.90
C LYS A 23 -9.87 -13.90 -12.93
N ARG A 24 -11.06 -14.33 -12.48
CA ARG A 24 -12.16 -14.82 -13.33
C ARG A 24 -12.71 -13.70 -14.22
N ALA A 25 -12.85 -12.50 -13.69
CA ALA A 25 -13.25 -11.31 -14.43
C ALA A 25 -12.15 -10.73 -15.34
N ARG A 26 -10.94 -11.33 -15.33
CA ARG A 26 -9.75 -10.87 -16.07
C ARG A 26 -9.34 -9.42 -15.75
N ILE A 27 -9.63 -8.97 -14.55
CA ILE A 27 -9.35 -7.61 -14.10
C ILE A 27 -7.91 -7.54 -13.61
N HIS A 28 -7.14 -6.66 -14.24
CA HIS A 28 -5.74 -6.45 -13.97
C HIS A 28 -5.41 -4.98 -14.15
N GLY A 29 -4.25 -4.57 -13.64
CA GLY A 29 -3.79 -3.20 -13.76
C GLY A 29 -3.12 -2.68 -12.49
N PRO A 30 -2.58 -1.45 -12.55
CA PRO A 30 -2.04 -0.76 -11.40
C PRO A 30 -3.18 -0.28 -10.49
N VAL A 31 -3.05 -0.54 -9.20
CA VAL A 31 -3.92 -0.03 -8.14
C VAL A 31 -3.10 0.91 -7.28
N VAL A 32 -3.53 2.16 -7.18
CA VAL A 32 -2.88 3.17 -6.36
C VAL A 32 -3.75 3.43 -5.14
N LEU A 33 -3.20 3.21 -3.96
CA LEU A 33 -3.85 3.44 -2.68
C LEU A 33 -3.15 4.56 -1.91
N THR A 34 -3.93 5.41 -1.26
CA THR A 34 -3.42 6.36 -0.27
C THR A 34 -3.39 5.70 1.10
N VAL A 35 -2.24 5.80 1.75
CA VAL A 35 -1.92 5.12 3.00
C VAL A 35 -1.35 6.14 3.97
N ILE A 36 -1.92 6.23 5.16
CA ILE A 36 -1.41 7.08 6.24
C ILE A 36 -0.69 6.19 7.24
N VAL A 37 0.61 6.42 7.42
CA VAL A 37 1.39 5.83 8.49
C VAL A 37 1.27 6.75 9.69
N ARG A 38 0.62 6.28 10.75
CA ARG A 38 0.50 7.04 12.00
C ARG A 38 1.82 7.06 12.77
N LYS A 39 1.92 7.97 13.73
CA LYS A 39 3.04 8.08 14.69
C LYS A 39 3.41 6.78 15.41
N ASP A 40 2.44 5.87 15.59
CA ASP A 40 2.64 4.56 16.23
C ASP A 40 3.26 3.51 15.28
N GLY A 41 3.43 3.83 14.00
CA GLY A 41 3.82 2.90 12.94
C GLY A 41 2.65 2.07 12.40
N THR A 42 1.44 2.31 12.89
CA THR A 42 0.21 1.71 12.35
C THR A 42 -0.11 2.30 10.98
N VAL A 43 -0.45 1.42 10.06
CA VAL A 43 -0.73 1.75 8.66
C VAL A 43 -2.24 1.82 8.45
N LEU A 44 -2.73 2.97 8.01
CA LEU A 44 -4.16 3.22 7.83
C LEU A 44 -4.43 3.50 6.36
N VAL A 45 -5.09 2.55 5.71
CA VAL A 45 -5.46 2.71 4.30
C VAL A 45 -6.64 3.67 4.22
N VAL A 46 -6.48 4.75 3.45
CA VAL A 46 -7.42 5.87 3.45
C VAL A 46 -8.40 5.76 2.30
N HIS A 47 -7.89 5.56 1.09
CA HIS A 47 -8.72 5.55 -0.12
C HIS A 47 -8.01 4.90 -1.30
N LEU A 48 -8.82 4.36 -2.21
CA LEU A 48 -8.42 4.00 -3.56
C LEU A 48 -8.30 5.28 -4.38
N LEU A 49 -7.08 5.59 -4.84
CA LEU A 49 -6.84 6.73 -5.71
C LEU A 49 -7.19 6.39 -7.16
N SER A 50 -6.70 5.23 -7.62
CA SER A 50 -6.90 4.74 -9.00
C SER A 50 -6.83 3.23 -9.08
N GLY A 51 -7.59 2.65 -10.00
CA GLY A 51 -7.60 1.22 -10.28
C GLY A 51 -8.98 0.59 -10.08
N PRO A 52 -9.14 -0.70 -10.45
CA PRO A 52 -10.41 -1.40 -10.32
C PRO A 52 -10.75 -1.70 -8.85
N LYS A 53 -12.01 -1.45 -8.47
CA LYS A 53 -12.50 -1.65 -7.09
C LYS A 53 -12.37 -3.10 -6.60
N GLU A 54 -12.49 -4.06 -7.51
CA GLU A 54 -12.32 -5.49 -7.21
C GLU A 54 -10.91 -5.83 -6.73
N LEU A 55 -9.89 -5.15 -7.25
CA LEU A 55 -8.51 -5.28 -6.77
C LEU A 55 -8.22 -4.36 -5.59
N ALA A 56 -8.97 -3.27 -5.44
CA ALA A 56 -8.80 -2.33 -4.34
C ALA A 56 -8.97 -3.01 -2.98
N GLN A 57 -9.98 -3.88 -2.82
CA GLN A 57 -10.19 -4.60 -1.56
C GLN A 57 -9.01 -5.50 -1.21
N ALA A 58 -8.49 -6.26 -2.18
CA ALA A 58 -7.34 -7.13 -1.99
C ALA A 58 -6.04 -6.33 -1.76
N ALA A 59 -5.89 -5.20 -2.45
CA ALA A 59 -4.79 -4.26 -2.25
C ALA A 59 -4.83 -3.65 -0.85
N VAL A 60 -6.00 -3.24 -0.36
CA VAL A 60 -6.21 -2.72 0.99
C VAL A 60 -5.85 -3.78 2.03
N ASP A 61 -6.31 -5.01 1.87
CA ASP A 61 -5.99 -6.11 2.79
C ASP A 61 -4.49 -6.39 2.86
N ALA A 62 -3.82 -6.41 1.71
CA ALA A 62 -2.38 -6.58 1.63
C ALA A 62 -1.61 -5.44 2.32
N VAL A 63 -1.98 -4.18 2.02
CA VAL A 63 -1.31 -3.00 2.59
C VAL A 63 -1.58 -2.88 4.09
N ARG A 64 -2.73 -3.35 4.59
CA ARG A 64 -2.99 -3.46 6.03
C ARG A 64 -2.03 -4.42 6.74
N GLN A 65 -1.55 -5.44 6.04
CA GLN A 65 -0.53 -6.36 6.54
C GLN A 65 0.89 -5.80 6.39
N TRP A 66 1.08 -4.70 5.65
CA TRP A 66 2.37 -4.05 5.56
C TRP A 66 2.71 -3.39 6.88
N ARG A 67 4.00 -3.35 7.19
CA ARG A 67 4.51 -2.69 8.37
C ARG A 67 5.51 -1.65 7.94
N TYR A 68 5.20 -0.39 8.26
CA TYR A 68 6.07 0.74 8.00
C TYR A 68 6.75 1.17 9.30
N LYS A 69 7.99 1.65 9.20
CA LYS A 69 8.60 2.34 10.34
C LYS A 69 7.91 3.69 10.54
N PRO A 70 7.53 4.05 11.78
CA PRO A 70 7.05 5.40 12.06
C PRO A 70 8.15 6.40 11.66
N PHE A 71 7.74 7.46 10.97
CA PHE A 71 8.65 8.53 10.63
C PHE A 71 8.86 9.37 11.89
N VAL A 72 10.10 9.38 12.38
CA VAL A 72 10.48 10.20 13.54
C VAL A 72 11.33 11.34 13.01
N ILE A 73 10.83 12.57 13.16
CA ILE A 73 11.55 13.80 12.78
C ILE A 73 11.84 14.56 14.07
N ASN A 74 13.12 14.90 14.30
CA ASN A 74 13.56 15.58 15.53
C ASN A 74 13.19 14.85 16.84
N GLY A 75 13.05 13.52 16.82
CA GLY A 75 12.66 12.73 18.00
C GLY A 75 11.15 12.62 18.21
N GLU A 76 10.34 13.28 17.39
CA GLU A 76 8.89 13.22 17.45
C GLU A 76 8.33 12.33 16.31
N PRO A 77 7.51 11.32 16.63
CA PRO A 77 6.87 10.51 15.61
C PRO A 77 5.74 11.30 14.94
N ILE A 78 5.85 11.49 13.64
CA ILE A 78 4.88 12.23 12.83
C ILE A 78 4.04 11.29 11.98
N GLU A 79 2.83 11.75 11.67
CA GLU A 79 1.97 11.07 10.70
C GLU A 79 2.43 11.42 9.29
N MET A 80 2.57 10.41 8.43
CA MET A 80 2.99 10.57 7.05
C MET A 80 1.98 9.93 6.11
N GLU A 81 1.55 10.69 5.11
CA GLU A 81 0.80 10.15 3.97
C GLU A 81 1.77 9.62 2.91
N THR A 82 1.53 8.40 2.44
CA THR A 82 2.27 7.77 1.35
C THR A 82 1.32 7.11 0.36
N ARG A 83 1.81 6.87 -0.86
CA ARG A 83 1.06 6.23 -1.94
C ARG A 83 1.64 4.85 -2.20
N ALA A 84 0.80 3.83 -2.06
CA ALA A 84 1.17 2.46 -2.38
C ALA A 84 0.63 2.11 -3.77
N THR A 85 1.54 1.83 -4.70
CA THR A 85 1.18 1.35 -6.04
C THR A 85 1.38 -0.16 -6.12
N LEU A 86 0.30 -0.89 -6.36
CA LEU A 86 0.30 -2.34 -6.49
C LEU A 86 -0.05 -2.72 -7.93
N ASN A 87 0.87 -3.38 -8.61
CA ASN A 87 0.66 -3.84 -9.97
C ASN A 87 0.14 -5.27 -9.97
N PHE A 88 -1.14 -5.44 -10.33
CA PHE A 88 -1.73 -6.75 -10.53
C PHE A 88 -1.55 -7.15 -11.99
N LYS A 89 -0.85 -8.25 -12.23
CA LYS A 89 -0.68 -8.85 -13.56
C LYS A 89 -1.30 -10.25 -13.54
N LEU A 90 -2.11 -10.55 -14.55
CA LEU A 90 -2.45 -11.94 -14.86
C LEU A 90 -1.18 -12.60 -15.43
N GLN A 91 -0.61 -13.53 -14.68
CA GLN A 91 0.34 -14.50 -15.24
C GLN A 91 -0.42 -15.61 -15.96
#